data_AF-T1XFU1-F1
#
_entry.id   AF-T1XFU1-F1
#
_cell.length_a   1.000
_cell.length_b   1.000
_cell.length_c   1.000
_cell.angle_alpha   90.00
_cell.angle_beta   90.00
_cell.angle_gamma   90.00
#
_symmetry.space_group_name_H-M   'P 1'
#
loop_
_entity.id
_entity.type
_entity.pdbx_description
1 polymer ?
#
loop_
_entity_poly.entity_id
_entity_poly.type
_entity_poly.pdbx_seq_one_letter_code
_entity_poly.pdbx_strand_id
1 'polypeptide(L)'
;MDEKAARTIQAIIVDGTFTLAGLAAAALGIWYVWEGNAGLAATGLGGGLVLLFAATIHRFESLKGLGMEAKTKELKFQVDKAEHALAQLRDLAEFTGTNLLRMVSAGGRHGSATSMDNSYKVSRDVKKLFADASSKPQTVRTALEFWARYAAIDMFSTKLRDMQSTFESRIRQMGEDAAKLQGDDCADLVRRSQALREFQLGAQKGLGSWELHEFPSRLRRIVEEAPDLLSVQREQWRADFAPAITQLQYLADNLDYRDHEYWGEISRKRG
;
A
#
# COMPACT_ATOMS: atom_id res chain seq x y z
N MET A 1 20.85 50.96 13.28
CA MET A 1 20.89 49.54 12.90
C MET A 1 20.12 49.42 11.60
N ASP A 2 20.76 48.99 10.52
CA ASP A 2 20.20 49.02 9.17
C ASP A 2 19.03 48.02 9.07
N GLU A 3 17.86 48.49 8.64
CA GLU A 3 16.61 47.73 8.63
C GLU A 3 16.72 46.45 7.76
N LYS A 4 17.60 46.49 6.75
CA LYS A 4 17.97 45.31 5.94
C LYS A 4 18.75 44.26 6.73
N ALA A 5 19.67 44.67 7.60
CA ALA A 5 20.47 43.74 8.39
C ALA A 5 19.59 42.99 9.42
N ALA A 6 18.64 43.69 10.04
CA ALA A 6 17.68 43.10 10.97
C ALA A 6 16.77 42.05 10.29
N ARG A 7 16.24 42.34 9.09
CA ARG A 7 15.41 41.39 8.33
C ARG A 7 16.20 40.16 7.85
N THR A 8 17.47 40.34 7.50
CA THR A 8 18.34 39.23 7.07
C THR A 8 18.62 38.27 8.23
N ILE A 9 18.92 38.81 9.42
CA ILE A 9 19.14 38.01 10.63
C ILE A 9 17.87 37.27 11.02
N GLN A 10 16.71 37.92 10.96
CA GLN A 10 15.42 37.30 11.26
C GLN A 10 15.10 36.14 10.31
N ALA A 11 15.35 36.30 9.01
CA ALA A 11 15.16 35.22 8.03
C ALA A 11 16.08 34.02 8.30
N ILE A 12 17.36 34.25 8.62
CA ILE A 12 18.31 33.18 8.96
C ILE A 12 17.87 32.41 10.21
N ILE A 13 17.38 33.11 11.24
CA ILE A 13 16.90 32.49 12.48
C ILE A 13 15.64 31.65 12.22
N VAL A 14 14.70 32.18 11.44
CA VAL A 14 13.45 31.48 11.10
C VAL A 14 13.74 30.24 10.26
N ASP A 15 14.55 30.36 9.21
CA ASP A 15 14.95 29.24 8.35
C ASP A 15 15.72 28.18 9.15
N GLY A 16 16.63 28.61 10.04
CA GLY A 16 17.34 27.71 10.94
C GLY A 16 16.41 26.96 11.90
N THR A 17 15.41 27.65 12.44
CA THR A 17 14.43 27.06 13.37
C THR A 17 13.55 26.03 12.65
N PHE A 18 13.03 26.36 11.47
CA PHE A 18 12.24 25.43 10.67
C PHE A 18 13.07 24.23 10.18
N THR A 19 14.36 24.44 9.86
CA THR A 19 15.27 23.35 9.48
C THR A 19 15.50 22.39 10.65
N LEU A 20 15.80 22.92 11.84
CA LEU A 20 16.02 22.10 13.03
C LEU A 20 14.74 21.37 13.46
N ALA A 21 13.60 22.05 13.44
CA ALA A 21 12.31 21.45 13.76
C ALA A 21 11.94 20.35 12.73
N GLY A 22 12.21 20.60 11.45
CA GLY A 22 11.97 19.63 10.38
C GLY A 22 12.86 18.38 10.50
N LEU A 23 14.15 18.55 10.77
CA LEU A 23 15.06 17.44 11.03
C LEU A 23 14.67 16.65 12.30
N ALA A 24 14.28 17.34 13.38
CA ALA A 24 13.85 16.70 14.61
C ALA A 24 12.55 15.89 14.42
N ALA A 25 11.57 16.46 13.69
CA ALA A 25 10.33 15.77 13.37
C ALA A 25 10.58 14.55 12.45
N ALA A 26 11.48 14.66 11.47
CA ALA A 26 11.88 13.53 10.64
C ALA A 26 12.59 12.44 11.46
N ALA A 27 13.48 12.81 12.37
CA ALA A 27 14.16 11.88 13.26
C ALA A 27 13.19 11.15 14.20
N LEU A 28 12.21 11.87 14.78
CA LEU A 28 11.12 11.27 15.54
C LEU A 28 10.25 10.36 14.68
N GLY A 29 9.99 10.74 13.44
CA GLY A 29 9.29 9.88 12.48
C GLY A 29 10.03 8.56 12.24
N ILE A 30 11.35 8.59 12.06
CA ILE A 30 12.21 7.41 11.95
C ILE A 30 12.20 6.59 13.25
N TRP A 31 12.15 7.23 14.41
CA TRP A 31 12.03 6.53 15.69
C TRP A 31 10.69 5.78 15.79
N TYR A 32 9.58 6.41 15.43
CA TYR A 32 8.26 5.77 15.45
C TYR A 32 8.12 4.65 14.40
N VAL A 33 8.92 4.69 13.33
CA VAL A 33 9.08 3.54 12.42
C VAL A 33 9.59 2.33 13.20
N TRP A 34 10.60 2.49 14.06
CA TRP A 34 11.19 1.40 14.83
C TRP A 34 10.24 0.85 15.91
N GLU A 35 9.39 1.69 16.48
CA GLU A 35 8.36 1.28 17.43
C GLU A 35 7.11 0.66 16.77
N GLY A 36 7.06 0.59 15.43
CA GLY A 36 5.93 0.02 14.69
C GLY A 36 4.69 0.92 14.67
N ASN A 37 4.81 2.19 15.04
CA ASN A 37 3.71 3.15 15.04
C ASN A 37 3.66 3.93 13.72
N ALA A 38 3.07 3.33 12.69
CA ALA A 38 3.10 3.90 11.34
C ALA A 38 2.40 5.27 11.21
N GLY A 39 1.39 5.55 12.04
CA GLY A 39 0.67 6.83 12.01
C GLY A 39 1.54 7.99 12.53
N LEU A 40 2.22 7.79 13.66
CA LEU A 40 3.18 8.77 14.18
C LEU A 40 4.43 8.87 13.29
N ALA A 41 4.87 7.76 12.70
CA ALA A 41 5.95 7.75 11.72
C ALA A 41 5.62 8.61 10.48
N ALA A 42 4.44 8.43 9.89
CA ALA A 42 3.98 9.21 8.74
C ALA A 42 3.85 10.70 9.10
N THR A 43 3.32 11.00 10.28
CA THR A 43 3.17 12.38 10.76
C THR A 43 4.52 13.05 11.00
N GLY A 44 5.47 12.36 11.64
CA GLY A 44 6.81 12.89 11.90
C GLY A 44 7.62 13.09 10.62
N LEU A 45 7.61 12.10 9.72
CA LEU A 45 8.31 12.19 8.44
C LEU A 45 7.69 13.26 7.52
N GLY A 46 6.36 13.22 7.34
CA GLY A 46 5.64 14.17 6.51
C GLY A 46 5.69 15.60 7.06
N GLY A 47 5.45 15.77 8.36
CA GLY A 47 5.54 17.07 9.04
C GLY A 47 6.97 17.62 9.03
N GLY A 48 7.97 16.77 9.23
CA GLY A 48 9.38 17.16 9.14
C GLY A 48 9.75 17.68 7.76
N LEU A 49 9.28 17.01 6.71
CA LEU A 49 9.41 17.47 5.33
C LEU A 49 8.73 18.83 5.10
N VAL A 50 7.50 19.04 5.57
CA VAL A 50 6.79 20.33 5.43
C VAL A 50 7.54 21.48 6.14
N LEU A 51 8.11 21.22 7.31
CA LEU A 51 8.92 22.22 8.03
C LEU A 51 10.22 22.53 7.28
N LEU A 52 10.87 21.51 6.68
CA LEU A 52 12.02 21.72 5.80
C LEU A 52 11.63 22.53 4.54
N PHE A 53 10.42 22.35 4.01
CA PHE A 53 9.87 23.21 2.95
C PHE A 53 9.72 24.65 3.42
N ALA A 54 9.09 24.88 4.58
CA ALA A 54 8.89 26.21 5.13
C ALA A 54 10.21 26.97 5.37
N ALA A 55 11.27 26.26 5.77
CA ALA A 55 12.62 26.79 5.95
C ALA A 55 13.28 27.34 4.68
N THR A 56 12.72 27.08 3.50
CA THR A 56 13.29 27.56 2.22
C THR A 56 12.52 28.74 1.63
N ILE A 57 11.35 29.09 2.19
CA ILE A 57 10.44 30.11 1.64
C ILE A 57 11.02 31.53 1.77
N HIS A 58 11.74 31.86 2.85
CA HIS A 58 12.24 33.22 3.08
C HIS A 58 13.33 33.66 2.10
N ARG A 59 14.09 32.71 1.55
CA ARG A 59 15.04 33.00 0.45
C ARG A 59 14.35 33.61 -0.78
N PHE A 60 13.08 33.28 -1.01
CA PHE A 60 12.29 33.81 -2.14
C PHE A 60 11.82 35.26 -1.92
N GLU A 61 11.67 35.75 -0.69
CA GLU A 61 11.21 37.12 -0.43
C GLU A 61 12.32 38.19 -0.54
N SER A 62 13.58 37.83 -0.31
CA SER A 62 14.72 38.78 -0.40
C SER A 62 14.97 39.33 -1.82
N LEU A 63 14.32 38.75 -2.82
CA LEU A 63 14.48 39.01 -4.25
C LEU A 63 13.85 40.31 -4.77
N LYS A 64 13.03 41.01 -3.98
CA LYS A 64 12.33 42.23 -4.44
C LYS A 64 13.21 43.50 -4.47
N GLY A 65 14.49 43.46 -4.08
CA GLY A 65 15.26 44.67 -3.73
C GLY A 65 16.60 45.01 -4.42
N LEU A 66 17.04 44.35 -5.52
CA LEU A 66 18.37 44.61 -6.12
C LEU A 66 18.35 44.75 -7.67
N GLY A 67 19.31 45.54 -8.20
CA GLY A 67 19.36 46.12 -9.56
C GLY A 67 19.68 45.19 -10.74
N MET A 68 19.38 45.65 -11.97
CA MET A 68 18.99 44.83 -13.14
C MET A 68 20.05 43.94 -13.83
N GLU A 69 21.36 44.18 -13.73
CA GLU A 69 22.36 43.40 -14.49
C GLU A 69 23.03 42.26 -13.69
N ALA A 70 23.26 42.45 -12.38
CA ALA A 70 23.58 41.33 -11.48
C ALA A 70 22.37 40.36 -11.34
N LYS A 71 21.16 40.90 -11.58
CA LYS A 71 19.85 40.25 -11.51
C LYS A 71 19.65 39.06 -12.43
N THR A 72 20.44 38.86 -13.48
CA THR A 72 20.15 37.79 -14.46
C THR A 72 21.06 36.59 -14.26
N LYS A 73 22.33 36.82 -13.90
CA LYS A 73 23.28 35.74 -13.60
C LYS A 73 23.05 35.15 -12.22
N GLU A 74 22.85 35.99 -11.20
CA GLU A 74 22.65 35.50 -9.84
C GLU A 74 21.25 34.89 -9.67
N LEU A 75 20.23 35.44 -10.33
CA LEU A 75 18.90 34.83 -10.39
C LEU A 75 18.93 33.48 -11.09
N LYS A 76 19.61 33.33 -12.24
CA LYS A 76 19.77 32.02 -12.90
C LYS A 76 20.47 31.02 -11.98
N PHE A 77 21.60 31.41 -11.38
CA PHE A 77 22.34 30.54 -10.48
C PHE A 77 21.52 30.10 -9.25
N GLN A 78 20.73 31.01 -8.67
CA GLN A 78 19.88 30.67 -7.53
C GLN A 78 18.62 29.89 -7.93
N VAL A 79 18.08 30.12 -9.13
CA VAL A 79 17.00 29.30 -9.72
C VAL A 79 17.50 27.88 -9.96
N ASP A 80 18.65 27.71 -10.59
CA ASP A 80 19.24 26.38 -10.83
C ASP A 80 19.49 25.64 -9.49
N LYS A 81 19.95 26.37 -8.46
CA LYS A 81 20.14 25.81 -7.12
C LYS A 81 18.83 25.44 -6.44
N ALA A 82 17.77 26.22 -6.64
CA ALA A 82 16.44 25.93 -6.12
C ALA A 82 15.80 24.74 -6.85
N GLU A 83 15.93 24.66 -8.17
CA GLU A 83 15.49 23.51 -8.96
C GLU A 83 16.22 22.23 -8.53
N HIS A 84 17.53 22.32 -8.29
CA HIS A 84 18.30 21.19 -7.80
C HIS A 84 17.89 20.75 -6.39
N ALA A 85 17.66 21.69 -5.48
CA ALA A 85 17.17 21.38 -4.13
C ALA A 85 15.75 20.78 -4.14
N LEU A 86 14.86 21.31 -4.98
CA LEU A 86 13.51 20.76 -5.18
C LEU A 86 13.57 19.35 -5.77
N ALA A 87 14.48 19.09 -6.71
CA ALA A 87 14.67 17.75 -7.26
C ALA A 87 15.14 16.76 -6.19
N GLN A 88 16.13 17.13 -5.37
CA GLN A 88 16.60 16.30 -4.25
C GLN A 88 15.51 16.02 -3.21
N LEU A 89 14.68 17.03 -2.91
CA LEU A 89 13.56 16.88 -1.98
C LEU A 89 12.47 15.97 -2.53
N ARG A 90 12.16 16.09 -3.83
CA ARG A 90 11.24 15.16 -4.50
C ARG A 90 11.77 13.73 -4.44
N ASP A 91 13.05 13.53 -4.74
CA ASP A 91 13.67 12.21 -4.72
C ASP A 91 13.63 11.61 -3.29
N LEU A 92 13.85 12.43 -2.26
CA LEU A 92 13.74 12.01 -0.85
C LEU A 92 12.30 11.68 -0.46
N ALA A 93 11.32 12.48 -0.90
CA ALA A 93 9.90 12.23 -0.66
C ALA A 93 9.46 10.92 -1.36
N GLU A 94 9.84 10.73 -2.62
CA GLU A 94 9.59 9.50 -3.40
C GLU A 94 10.22 8.27 -2.73
N PHE A 95 11.47 8.38 -2.28
CA PHE A 95 12.17 7.32 -1.56
C PHE A 95 11.47 6.98 -0.23
N THR A 96 11.14 7.99 0.56
CA THR A 96 10.52 7.81 1.88
C THR A 96 9.13 7.21 1.75
N GLY A 97 8.28 7.76 0.89
CA GLY A 97 6.91 7.27 0.69
C GLY A 97 6.88 5.84 0.14
N THR A 98 7.76 5.52 -0.81
CA THR A 98 7.88 4.15 -1.34
C THR A 98 8.29 3.15 -0.26
N ASN A 99 9.27 3.51 0.58
CA ASN A 99 9.72 2.63 1.65
C ASN A 99 8.69 2.48 2.77
N LEU A 100 7.94 3.54 3.10
CA LEU A 100 6.82 3.45 4.04
C LEU A 100 5.75 2.47 3.53
N LEU A 101 5.34 2.59 2.26
CA LEU A 101 4.40 1.65 1.64
C LEU A 101 4.93 0.22 1.65
N ARG A 102 6.20 0.00 1.32
CA ARG A 102 6.82 -1.32 1.38
C ARG A 102 6.81 -1.89 2.78
N MET A 103 7.13 -1.07 3.77
CA MET A 103 7.19 -1.47 5.16
C MET A 103 5.81 -1.81 5.72
N VAL A 104 4.76 -1.03 5.46
CA VAL A 104 3.40 -1.39 5.92
C VAL A 104 2.82 -2.59 5.17
N SER A 105 3.25 -2.82 3.93
CA SER A 105 2.80 -3.96 3.12
C SER A 105 3.52 -5.28 3.48
N ALA A 106 4.79 -5.19 3.91
CA ALA A 106 5.62 -6.36 4.25
C ALA A 106 5.76 -6.59 5.77
N GLY A 107 5.73 -5.54 6.57
CA GLY A 107 6.01 -5.53 8.00
C GLY A 107 5.00 -6.33 8.83
N GLY A 108 3.78 -6.51 8.32
CA GLY A 108 2.78 -7.36 8.96
C GLY A 108 3.13 -8.86 9.03
N ARG A 109 4.20 -9.31 8.37
CA ARG A 109 4.63 -10.72 8.33
C ARG A 109 5.68 -11.09 9.39
N HIS A 110 6.11 -10.13 10.23
CA HIS A 110 7.19 -10.32 11.22
C HIS A 110 6.75 -10.14 12.70
N GLY A 111 5.44 -10.17 13.00
CA GLY A 111 4.96 -10.27 14.40
C GLY A 111 3.92 -9.23 14.84
N SER A 112 3.62 -8.21 14.03
CA SER A 112 2.48 -7.32 14.26
C SER A 112 1.83 -6.96 12.92
N ALA A 113 0.76 -7.66 12.60
CA ALA A 113 0.11 -7.53 11.30
C ALA A 113 -0.54 -6.15 11.15
N THR A 114 0.07 -5.21 10.41
CA THR A 114 -0.50 -3.87 10.17
C THR A 114 -1.92 -3.99 9.61
N SER A 115 -2.91 -3.37 10.26
CA SER A 115 -4.31 -3.43 9.81
C SER A 115 -4.47 -2.83 8.41
N MET A 116 -5.43 -3.32 7.63
CA MET A 116 -5.71 -2.74 6.30
C MET A 116 -6.13 -1.26 6.39
N ASP A 117 -6.78 -0.85 7.49
CA ASP A 117 -7.10 0.56 7.78
C ASP A 117 -5.84 1.41 7.92
N ASN A 118 -4.85 0.95 8.70
CA ASN A 118 -3.61 1.69 8.86
C ASN A 118 -2.77 1.69 7.57
N SER A 119 -2.74 0.56 6.85
CA SER A 119 -2.11 0.45 5.54
C SER A 119 -2.73 1.42 4.53
N TYR A 120 -4.05 1.57 4.55
CA TYR A 120 -4.78 2.50 3.71
C TYR A 120 -4.51 3.96 4.07
N LYS A 121 -4.52 4.31 5.36
CA LYS A 121 -4.14 5.66 5.82
C LYS A 121 -2.74 6.05 5.32
N VAL A 122 -1.78 5.15 5.47
CA VAL A 122 -0.41 5.37 4.98
C VAL A 122 -0.38 5.52 3.46
N SER A 123 -1.18 4.77 2.69
CA SER A 123 -1.22 4.95 1.23
C SER A 123 -1.80 6.30 0.81
N ARG A 124 -2.80 6.82 1.55
CA ARG A 124 -3.33 8.17 1.35
C ARG A 124 -2.33 9.25 1.71
N ASP A 125 -1.61 9.11 2.82
CA ASP A 125 -0.58 10.05 3.25
C ASP A 125 0.59 10.09 2.25
N VAL A 126 1.02 8.93 1.76
CA VAL A 126 2.07 8.83 0.73
C VAL A 126 1.60 9.42 -0.61
N LYS A 127 0.34 9.18 -1.00
CA LYS A 127 -0.24 9.79 -2.22
C LYS A 127 -0.26 11.32 -2.12
N LYS A 128 -0.60 11.85 -0.94
CA LYS A 128 -0.54 13.29 -0.66
C LYS A 128 0.91 13.82 -0.69
N LEU A 129 1.83 13.13 -0.03
CA LEU A 129 3.26 13.48 -0.03
C LEU A 129 3.82 13.57 -1.45
N PHE A 130 3.48 12.61 -2.32
CA PHE A 130 3.90 12.60 -3.71
C PHE A 130 3.27 13.72 -4.54
N ALA A 131 2.01 14.07 -4.28
CA ALA A 131 1.36 15.21 -4.91
C ALA A 131 2.05 16.53 -4.50
N ASP A 132 2.30 16.72 -3.20
CA ASP A 132 2.97 17.90 -2.64
C ASP A 132 4.40 18.02 -3.16
N ALA A 133 5.10 16.90 -3.38
CA ALA A 133 6.44 16.85 -3.97
C ALA A 133 6.46 16.99 -5.51
N SER A 134 5.30 17.13 -6.16
CA SER A 134 5.18 17.15 -7.63
C SER A 134 5.85 15.93 -8.30
N SER A 135 5.68 14.76 -7.68
CA SER A 135 6.19 13.49 -8.19
C SER A 135 5.56 13.11 -9.53
N LYS A 136 6.34 12.39 -10.34
CA LYS A 136 5.86 11.92 -11.64
C LYS A 136 4.74 10.90 -11.44
N PRO A 137 3.64 10.94 -12.23
CA PRO A 137 2.54 9.99 -12.11
C PRO A 137 2.97 8.51 -12.12
N GLN A 138 4.01 8.18 -12.91
CA GLN A 138 4.55 6.83 -12.98
C GLN A 138 5.20 6.36 -11.68
N THR A 139 5.90 7.24 -10.94
CA THR A 139 6.47 6.90 -9.63
C THR A 139 5.36 6.62 -8.63
N VAL A 140 4.34 7.48 -8.60
CA VAL A 140 3.17 7.33 -7.72
C VAL A 140 2.48 6.00 -7.97
N ARG A 141 2.24 5.69 -9.26
CA ARG A 141 1.63 4.44 -9.68
C ARG A 141 2.44 3.23 -9.24
N THR A 142 3.75 3.21 -9.50
CA THR A 142 4.64 2.09 -9.13
C THR A 142 4.63 1.81 -7.63
N ALA A 143 4.67 2.87 -6.81
CA ALA A 143 4.66 2.73 -5.35
C ALA A 143 3.31 2.18 -4.85
N LEU A 144 2.20 2.69 -5.38
CA LEU A 144 0.85 2.25 -4.99
C LEU A 144 0.52 0.84 -5.54
N GLU A 145 1.03 0.46 -6.71
CA GLU A 145 0.87 -0.90 -7.25
C GLU A 145 1.47 -1.96 -6.33
N PHE A 146 2.64 -1.69 -5.76
CA PHE A 146 3.26 -2.59 -4.79
C PHE A 146 2.35 -2.80 -3.58
N TRP A 147 1.83 -1.72 -3.01
CA TRP A 147 0.91 -1.77 -1.87
C TRP A 147 -0.40 -2.51 -2.21
N ALA A 148 -1.02 -2.13 -3.33
CA ALA A 148 -2.27 -2.70 -3.79
C ALA A 148 -2.15 -4.21 -4.04
N ARG A 149 -1.01 -4.68 -4.57
CA ARG A 149 -0.74 -6.11 -4.73
C ARG A 149 -0.78 -6.86 -3.40
N TYR A 150 -0.21 -6.31 -2.34
CA TYR A 150 -0.25 -6.94 -1.03
C TYR A 150 -1.64 -6.91 -0.40
N ALA A 151 -2.39 -5.82 -0.56
CA ALA A 151 -3.80 -5.79 -0.15
C ALA A 151 -4.62 -6.86 -0.88
N ALA A 152 -4.39 -7.05 -2.19
CA ALA A 152 -5.04 -8.09 -2.98
C ALA A 152 -4.67 -9.51 -2.52
N ILE A 153 -3.39 -9.77 -2.23
CA ILE A 153 -2.91 -11.05 -1.66
C ILE A 153 -3.63 -11.35 -0.34
N ASP A 154 -3.73 -10.35 0.54
CA ASP A 154 -4.34 -10.54 1.85
C ASP A 154 -5.85 -10.83 1.73
N MET A 155 -6.57 -10.05 0.91
CA MET A 155 -7.99 -10.32 0.61
C MET A 155 -8.19 -11.72 0.03
N PHE A 156 -7.39 -12.08 -0.96
CA PHE A 156 -7.46 -13.38 -1.62
C PHE A 156 -7.18 -14.52 -0.66
N SER A 157 -6.18 -14.37 0.21
CA SER A 157 -5.82 -15.37 1.22
C SER A 157 -6.92 -15.57 2.26
N THR A 158 -7.54 -14.47 2.72
CA THR A 158 -8.69 -14.54 3.64
C THR A 158 -9.87 -15.26 2.98
N LYS A 159 -10.17 -14.93 1.73
CA LYS A 159 -11.26 -15.57 0.97
C LYS A 159 -10.99 -17.04 0.68
N LEU A 160 -9.75 -17.42 0.38
CA LEU A 160 -9.39 -18.83 0.27
C LEU A 160 -9.55 -19.59 1.59
N ARG A 161 -9.23 -18.95 2.73
CA ARG A 161 -9.45 -19.56 4.06
C ARG A 161 -10.94 -19.79 4.33
N ASP A 162 -11.81 -18.86 3.94
CA ASP A 162 -13.27 -19.04 4.03
C ASP A 162 -13.72 -20.29 3.24
N MET A 163 -13.08 -20.60 2.11
CA MET A 163 -13.38 -21.79 1.29
C MET A 163 -12.79 -23.10 1.83
N GLN A 164 -11.68 -23.04 2.60
CA GLN A 164 -10.94 -24.24 3.05
C GLN A 164 -11.83 -25.22 3.82
N SER A 165 -12.67 -24.71 4.72
CA SER A 165 -13.60 -25.55 5.51
C SER A 165 -14.58 -26.33 4.63
N THR A 166 -15.03 -25.74 3.52
CA THR A 166 -15.94 -26.39 2.57
C THR A 166 -15.21 -27.48 1.79
N PHE A 167 -13.98 -27.20 1.33
CA PHE A 167 -13.16 -28.20 0.66
C PHE A 167 -12.84 -29.39 1.58
N GLU A 168 -12.41 -29.13 2.81
CA GLU A 168 -12.10 -30.16 3.79
C GLU A 168 -13.32 -31.01 4.14
N SER A 169 -14.47 -30.37 4.37
CA SER A 169 -15.73 -31.07 4.61
C SER A 169 -16.10 -31.99 3.45
N ARG A 170 -15.97 -31.51 2.21
CA ARG A 170 -16.31 -32.29 1.01
C ARG A 170 -15.35 -33.44 0.78
N ILE A 171 -14.04 -33.21 0.93
CA ILE A 171 -12.99 -34.24 0.86
C ILE A 171 -13.25 -35.33 1.90
N ARG A 172 -13.58 -34.94 3.14
CA ARG A 172 -13.90 -35.87 4.22
C ARG A 172 -15.13 -36.70 3.92
N GLN A 173 -16.22 -36.07 3.48
CA GLN A 173 -17.45 -36.76 3.10
C GLN A 173 -17.18 -37.81 2.01
N MET A 174 -16.45 -37.44 0.95
CA MET A 174 -16.08 -38.38 -0.11
C MET A 174 -15.23 -39.56 0.41
N GLY A 175 -14.35 -39.33 1.38
CA GLY A 175 -13.58 -40.40 2.02
C GLY A 175 -14.43 -41.34 2.87
N GLU A 176 -15.39 -40.81 3.63
CA GLU A 176 -16.34 -41.59 4.45
C GLU A 176 -17.30 -42.41 3.56
N ASP A 177 -17.72 -41.86 2.42
CA ASP A 177 -18.57 -42.55 1.45
C ASP A 177 -17.78 -43.63 0.68
N ALA A 178 -16.54 -43.34 0.28
CA ALA A 178 -15.66 -44.32 -0.38
C ALA A 178 -15.38 -45.54 0.51
N ALA A 179 -15.27 -45.36 1.84
CA ALA A 179 -15.06 -46.46 2.79
C ALA A 179 -16.24 -47.44 2.87
N LYS A 180 -17.44 -47.04 2.42
CA LYS A 180 -18.66 -47.87 2.41
C LYS A 180 -18.90 -48.57 1.07
N LEU A 181 -18.12 -48.23 0.04
CA LEU A 181 -18.28 -48.71 -1.33
C LEU A 181 -17.16 -49.68 -1.71
N GLN A 182 -17.39 -50.47 -2.76
CA GLN A 182 -16.40 -51.39 -3.34
C GLN A 182 -16.32 -51.20 -4.86
N GLY A 183 -15.22 -51.63 -5.47
CA GLY A 183 -15.04 -51.59 -6.92
C GLY A 183 -14.93 -50.17 -7.48
N ASP A 184 -15.47 -49.96 -8.68
CA ASP A 184 -15.29 -48.75 -9.47
C ASP A 184 -15.85 -47.48 -8.80
N ASP A 185 -16.92 -47.60 -8.02
CA ASP A 185 -17.53 -46.47 -7.31
C ASP A 185 -16.61 -45.91 -6.20
N CYS A 186 -15.87 -46.78 -5.53
CA CYS A 186 -14.86 -46.38 -4.56
C CYS A 186 -13.69 -45.66 -5.26
N ALA A 187 -13.23 -46.20 -6.39
CA ALA A 187 -12.15 -45.61 -7.18
C ALA A 187 -12.53 -44.21 -7.74
N ASP A 188 -13.78 -44.01 -8.18
CA ASP A 188 -14.25 -42.70 -8.66
C ASP A 188 -14.24 -41.64 -7.56
N LEU A 189 -14.76 -41.96 -6.36
CA LEU A 189 -14.76 -41.02 -5.23
C LEU A 189 -13.35 -40.66 -4.77
N VAL A 190 -12.43 -41.62 -4.73
CA VAL A 190 -11.02 -41.37 -4.39
C VAL A 190 -10.39 -40.42 -5.43
N ARG A 191 -10.62 -40.66 -6.72
CA ARG A 191 -10.13 -39.81 -7.81
C ARG A 191 -10.67 -38.38 -7.71
N ARG A 192 -11.97 -38.20 -7.46
CA ARG A 192 -12.62 -36.89 -7.30
C ARG A 192 -12.12 -36.13 -6.06
N SER A 193 -11.95 -36.83 -4.95
CA SER A 193 -11.35 -36.28 -3.72
C SER A 193 -9.91 -35.79 -3.95
N GLN A 194 -9.12 -36.56 -4.69
CA GLN A 194 -7.77 -36.17 -5.07
C GLN A 194 -7.76 -34.95 -6.00
N ALA A 195 -8.65 -34.90 -7.00
CA ALA A 195 -8.79 -33.74 -7.88
C ALA A 195 -9.15 -32.46 -7.10
N LEU A 196 -10.03 -32.56 -6.10
CA LEU A 196 -10.39 -31.43 -5.23
C LEU A 196 -9.21 -30.94 -4.38
N ARG A 197 -8.41 -31.86 -3.83
CA ARG A 197 -7.17 -31.51 -3.11
C ARG A 197 -6.15 -30.81 -4.01
N GLU A 198 -5.94 -31.34 -5.21
CA GLU A 198 -5.02 -30.76 -6.18
C GLU A 198 -5.48 -29.37 -6.63
N PHE A 199 -6.79 -29.19 -6.83
CA PHE A 199 -7.39 -27.89 -7.10
C PHE A 199 -7.13 -26.89 -5.96
N GLN A 200 -7.37 -27.30 -4.70
CA GLN A 200 -7.13 -26.47 -3.52
C GLN A 200 -5.66 -26.04 -3.39
N LEU A 201 -4.71 -26.96 -3.59
CA LEU A 201 -3.28 -26.66 -3.58
C LEU A 201 -2.88 -25.75 -4.76
N GLY A 202 -3.48 -25.97 -5.92
CA GLY A 202 -3.27 -25.17 -7.12
C GLY A 202 -3.78 -23.74 -6.98
N ALA A 203 -4.85 -23.52 -6.22
CA ALA A 203 -5.48 -22.21 -6.02
C ALA A 203 -4.57 -21.16 -5.36
N GLN A 204 -3.55 -21.59 -4.59
CA GLN A 204 -2.57 -20.71 -3.95
C GLN A 204 -1.23 -20.64 -4.70
N LYS A 205 -1.06 -21.46 -5.74
CA LYS A 205 0.24 -21.63 -6.38
C LYS A 205 0.66 -20.34 -7.10
N GLY A 206 1.83 -19.83 -6.69
CA GLY A 206 2.40 -18.63 -7.28
C GLY A 206 1.73 -17.33 -6.85
N LEU A 207 0.96 -17.32 -5.75
CA LEU A 207 0.26 -16.12 -5.27
C LEU A 207 1.14 -14.86 -5.19
N GLY A 208 2.42 -15.02 -4.82
CA GLY A 208 3.37 -13.91 -4.73
C GLY A 208 3.87 -13.36 -6.07
N SER A 209 3.63 -14.06 -7.18
CA SER A 209 4.05 -13.68 -8.53
C SER A 209 2.88 -13.21 -9.41
N TRP A 210 1.66 -13.14 -8.88
CA TRP A 210 0.51 -12.67 -9.65
C TRP A 210 0.51 -11.16 -9.78
N GLU A 211 0.09 -10.69 -10.95
CA GLU A 211 -0.18 -9.30 -11.22
C GLU A 211 -1.53 -8.88 -10.61
N LEU A 212 -1.66 -7.59 -10.29
CA LEU A 212 -2.82 -7.06 -9.55
C LEU A 212 -4.15 -7.34 -10.28
N HIS A 213 -4.16 -7.25 -11.61
CA HIS A 213 -5.34 -7.50 -12.44
C HIS A 213 -5.73 -8.98 -12.54
N GLU A 214 -4.85 -9.91 -12.14
CA GLU A 214 -5.16 -11.34 -12.18
C GLU A 214 -6.05 -11.77 -11.02
N PHE A 215 -5.92 -11.13 -9.85
CA PHE A 215 -6.64 -11.52 -8.62
C PHE A 215 -8.17 -11.65 -8.78
N PRO A 216 -8.90 -10.69 -9.39
CA PRO A 216 -10.35 -10.81 -9.58
C PRO A 216 -10.72 -12.02 -10.43
N SER A 217 -10.00 -12.23 -11.53
CA SER A 217 -10.27 -13.31 -12.47
C SER A 217 -9.96 -14.69 -11.87
N ARG A 218 -8.86 -14.79 -11.10
CA ARG A 218 -8.46 -16.02 -10.40
C ARG A 218 -9.44 -16.37 -9.28
N LEU A 219 -9.90 -15.39 -8.50
CA LEU A 219 -10.91 -15.64 -7.48
C LEU A 219 -12.23 -16.11 -8.09
N ARG A 220 -12.67 -15.46 -9.18
CA ARG A 220 -13.84 -15.90 -9.96
C ARG A 220 -13.68 -17.33 -10.46
N ARG A 221 -12.50 -17.65 -11.02
CA ARG A 221 -12.19 -19.00 -11.50
C ARG A 221 -12.33 -20.04 -10.40
N ILE A 222 -11.87 -19.74 -9.20
CA ILE A 222 -11.99 -20.67 -8.06
C ILE A 222 -13.47 -20.91 -7.71
N VAL A 223 -14.29 -19.85 -7.70
CA VAL A 223 -15.73 -19.98 -7.44
C VAL A 223 -16.43 -20.82 -8.50
N GLU A 224 -16.09 -20.63 -9.77
CA GLU A 224 -16.78 -21.28 -10.89
C GLU A 224 -16.31 -22.70 -11.18
N GLU A 225 -14.99 -22.95 -11.13
CA GLU A 225 -14.37 -24.19 -11.61
C GLU A 225 -14.07 -25.20 -10.51
N ALA A 226 -14.34 -24.87 -9.24
CA ALA A 226 -14.04 -25.79 -8.16
C ALA A 226 -14.81 -27.12 -8.33
N PRO A 227 -14.08 -28.25 -8.41
CA PRO A 227 -14.69 -29.54 -8.70
C PRO A 227 -15.53 -30.02 -7.53
N ASP A 228 -16.52 -30.86 -7.82
CA ASP A 228 -17.30 -31.60 -6.81
C ASP A 228 -18.05 -30.77 -5.76
N LEU A 229 -18.21 -29.46 -6.00
CA LEU A 229 -19.14 -28.59 -5.30
C LEU A 229 -20.57 -28.80 -5.79
N LEU A 230 -21.49 -28.82 -4.83
CA LEU A 230 -22.92 -28.83 -5.11
C LEU A 230 -23.34 -27.48 -5.71
N SER A 231 -24.35 -27.49 -6.59
CA SER A 231 -24.84 -26.27 -7.25
C SER A 231 -25.23 -25.17 -6.24
N VAL A 232 -25.90 -25.56 -5.15
CA VAL A 232 -26.29 -24.64 -4.06
C VAL A 232 -25.07 -24.00 -3.39
N GLN A 233 -24.00 -24.77 -3.16
CA GLN A 233 -22.77 -24.23 -2.58
C GLN A 233 -22.07 -23.28 -3.55
N ARG A 234 -22.07 -23.60 -4.85
CA ARG A 234 -21.51 -22.73 -5.88
C ARG A 234 -22.29 -21.42 -6.00
N GLU A 235 -23.61 -21.45 -5.94
CA GLU A 235 -24.45 -20.24 -5.93
C GLU A 235 -24.19 -19.38 -4.69
N GLN A 236 -24.07 -20.01 -3.52
CA GLN A 236 -23.69 -19.33 -2.29
C GLN A 236 -22.31 -18.66 -2.43
N TRP A 237 -21.33 -19.36 -2.99
CA TRP A 237 -20.01 -18.78 -3.26
C TRP A 237 -20.06 -17.64 -4.28
N ARG A 238 -20.91 -17.71 -5.31
CA ARG A 238 -21.07 -16.55 -6.22
C ARG A 238 -21.56 -15.33 -5.46
N ALA A 239 -22.53 -15.48 -4.56
CA ALA A 239 -23.05 -14.39 -3.75
C ALA A 239 -21.99 -13.85 -2.76
N ASP A 240 -21.33 -14.73 -2.00
CA ASP A 240 -20.42 -14.36 -0.91
C ASP A 240 -19.10 -13.75 -1.40
N PHE A 241 -18.66 -14.10 -2.62
CA PHE A 241 -17.38 -13.67 -3.16
C PHE A 241 -17.53 -12.56 -4.22
N ALA A 242 -18.73 -12.28 -4.74
CA ALA A 242 -18.97 -11.17 -5.67
C ALA A 242 -18.52 -9.80 -5.13
N PRO A 243 -18.75 -9.44 -3.86
CA PRO A 243 -18.22 -8.20 -3.29
C PRO A 243 -16.68 -8.16 -3.33
N ALA A 244 -16.02 -9.26 -2.97
CA ALA A 244 -14.55 -9.35 -2.98
C ALA A 244 -13.98 -9.16 -4.40
N ILE A 245 -14.58 -9.83 -5.40
CA ILE A 245 -14.17 -9.70 -6.81
C ILE A 245 -14.31 -8.25 -7.26
N THR A 246 -15.42 -7.59 -6.89
CA THR A 246 -15.67 -6.18 -7.23
C THR A 246 -14.65 -5.24 -6.60
N GLN A 247 -14.29 -5.48 -5.33
CA GLN A 247 -13.28 -4.70 -4.62
C GLN A 247 -11.88 -4.89 -5.22
N LEU A 248 -11.50 -6.12 -5.54
CA LEU A 248 -10.22 -6.43 -6.19
C LEU A 248 -10.12 -5.78 -7.57
N GLN A 249 -11.21 -5.77 -8.33
CA GLN A 249 -11.25 -5.14 -9.65
C GLN A 249 -11.05 -3.63 -9.54
N TYR A 250 -11.78 -2.98 -8.62
CA TYR A 250 -11.60 -1.54 -8.38
C TYR A 250 -10.18 -1.21 -7.90
N LEU A 251 -9.62 -2.03 -7.01
CA LEU A 251 -8.24 -1.87 -6.53
C LEU A 251 -7.23 -1.96 -7.68
N ALA A 252 -7.43 -2.89 -8.61
CA ALA A 252 -6.57 -3.04 -9.78
C ALA A 252 -6.62 -1.82 -10.72
N ASP A 253 -7.81 -1.26 -10.91
CA ASP A 253 -8.02 -0.15 -11.84
C ASP A 253 -7.63 1.21 -11.25
N ASN A 254 -7.80 1.39 -9.94
CA ASN A 254 -7.72 2.72 -9.28
C ASN A 254 -6.59 2.83 -8.25
N LEU A 255 -5.97 1.72 -7.85
CA LEU A 255 -4.98 1.65 -6.77
C LEU A 255 -5.51 2.29 -5.47
N ASP A 256 -6.78 2.03 -5.19
CA ASP A 256 -7.54 2.63 -4.10
C ASP A 256 -8.63 1.65 -3.64
N TYR A 257 -9.19 1.88 -2.46
CA TYR A 257 -10.29 1.07 -1.93
C TYR A 257 -11.63 1.66 -2.36
N ARG A 258 -12.52 0.83 -2.89
CA ARG A 258 -13.90 1.25 -3.21
C ARG A 258 -14.73 1.39 -1.95
N ASP A 259 -14.62 0.41 -1.06
CA ASP A 259 -15.35 0.36 0.21
C ASP A 259 -14.37 0.06 1.35
N HIS A 260 -13.96 1.12 2.04
CA HIS A 260 -13.00 1.03 3.13
C HIS A 260 -13.49 0.15 4.29
N GLU A 261 -14.80 0.14 4.59
CA GLU A 261 -15.35 -0.68 5.68
C GLU A 261 -15.21 -2.17 5.37
N TYR A 262 -15.50 -2.56 4.13
CA TYR A 262 -15.33 -3.94 3.67
C TYR A 262 -13.88 -4.42 3.79
N TRP A 263 -12.90 -3.59 3.41
CA TRP A 263 -11.48 -3.93 3.60
C TRP A 263 -11.11 -4.03 5.10
N GLY A 264 -11.69 -3.17 5.95
CA GLY A 264 -11.54 -3.24 7.40
C GLY A 264 -12.07 -4.54 8.01
N GLU A 265 -13.22 -5.04 7.53
CA GLU A 265 -13.78 -6.33 7.93
C GLU A 265 -12.85 -7.50 7.60
N ILE A 266 -12.29 -7.50 6.39
CA ILE A 266 -11.36 -8.53 5.94
C ILE A 266 -10.07 -8.52 6.77
N SER A 267 -9.59 -7.33 7.16
CA SER A 267 -8.46 -7.21 8.08
C SER A 267 -8.73 -7.80 9.45
N ARG A 268 -9.95 -7.68 9.97
CA ARG A 268 -10.35 -8.24 11.27
C ARG A 268 -10.40 -9.76 11.24
N LYS A 269 -10.80 -10.37 10.12
CA LYS A 269 -10.79 -11.83 9.93
C LYS A 269 -9.38 -12.43 9.79
N ARG A 270 -8.34 -11.59 9.61
CA ARG A 270 -6.95 -12.03 9.45
C ARG A 270 -6.28 -12.37 10.78
N GLY A 271 -6.60 -11.62 11.84
CA GLY A 271 -6.06 -11.79 13.20
C GLY A 271 -6.80 -12.85 13.98
#